data_AF-D5E386-F1
#
_entry.id   AF-D5E386-F1
#
_cell.length_a   1.000
_cell.length_b   1.000
_cell.length_c   1.000
_cell.angle_alpha   90.00
_cell.angle_beta   90.00
_cell.angle_gamma   90.00
#
_symmetry.space_group_name_H-M   'P 1'
#
loop_
_entity.id
_entity.type
_entity.pdbx_description
1 polymer ?
#
loop_
_entity_poly.entity_id
_entity_poly.type
_entity_poly.pdbx_seq_one_letter_code
_entity_poly.pdbx_strand_id
1 'polypeptide(L)'
;MDIIIRNIGKEYVKAIDEKAKALNMSRNEFLNRYLIGYAHHREALGREDRLEKFLNETQQQMLAFTMLMDMMTDTLRELSGLDDDES
;
A
#
# COMPACT_ATOMS: atom_id res chain seq x y z
N MET A 1 -25.57 -9.82 15.46
CA MET A 1 -26.45 -8.65 15.63
C MET A 1 -27.08 -8.39 14.29
N ASP A 2 -28.41 -8.27 14.24
CA ASP A 2 -29.13 -8.13 12.99
C ASP A 2 -29.46 -6.66 12.75
N ILE A 3 -29.26 -6.19 11.52
CA ILE A 3 -29.49 -4.80 11.12
C ILE A 3 -30.61 -4.76 10.10
N ILE A 4 -31.63 -3.92 10.36
CA ILE A 4 -32.71 -3.66 9.42
C ILE A 4 -32.53 -2.24 8.88
N ILE A 5 -32.21 -2.13 7.59
CA ILE A 5 -32.12 -0.84 6.91
C ILE A 5 -33.49 -0.53 6.29
N ARG A 6 -34.12 0.57 6.73
CA ARG A 6 -35.45 1.02 6.26
C ARG A 6 -35.31 2.22 5.34
N ASN A 7 -36.38 2.51 4.58
CA ASN A 7 -36.50 3.72 3.75
C ASN A 7 -35.43 3.85 2.64
N ILE A 8 -35.02 2.73 2.02
CA ILE A 8 -34.16 2.75 0.84
C ILE A 8 -35.03 2.95 -0.41
N GLY A 9 -34.70 3.94 -1.23
CA GLY A 9 -35.35 4.17 -2.54
C GLY A 9 -35.23 2.95 -3.45
N LYS A 10 -36.27 2.68 -4.25
CA LYS A 10 -36.35 1.47 -5.09
C LYS A 10 -35.19 1.40 -6.10
N GLU A 11 -34.78 2.55 -6.62
CA GLU A 11 -33.65 2.74 -7.52
C GLU A 11 -32.34 2.27 -6.88
N TYR A 12 -32.11 2.57 -5.60
CA TYR A 12 -30.92 2.14 -4.88
C TYR A 12 -30.96 0.65 -4.53
N VAL A 13 -32.12 0.11 -4.18
CA VAL A 13 -32.30 -1.35 -3.98
C VAL A 13 -31.95 -2.10 -5.26
N LYS A 14 -32.42 -1.60 -6.42
CA LYS A 14 -32.12 -2.20 -7.71
C LYS A 14 -30.62 -2.15 -8.02
N ALA A 15 -29.98 -1.01 -7.80
CA ALA A 15 -28.54 -0.88 -7.98
C ALA A 15 -27.73 -1.83 -7.07
N ILE A 16 -28.16 -2.01 -5.82
CA ILE A 16 -27.54 -2.98 -4.89
C ILE A 16 -27.70 -4.41 -5.43
N ASP A 17 -28.89 -4.77 -5.91
CA ASP A 17 -29.15 -6.10 -6.49
C ASP A 17 -28.30 -6.37 -7.73
N GLU A 18 -28.19 -5.39 -8.61
CA GLU A 18 -27.37 -5.52 -9.83
C GLU A 18 -25.90 -5.74 -9.47
N LYS A 19 -25.37 -4.99 -8.49
CA LYS A 19 -24.00 -5.18 -7.98
C LYS A 19 -23.80 -6.54 -7.32
N ALA A 20 -24.74 -6.98 -6.49
CA ALA A 20 -24.68 -8.29 -5.85
C ALA A 20 -24.70 -9.44 -6.89
N LYS A 21 -25.57 -9.33 -7.90
CA LYS A 21 -25.64 -10.29 -9.02
C LYS A 21 -24.37 -10.34 -9.84
N ALA A 22 -23.78 -9.19 -10.16
CA ALA A 22 -22.53 -9.13 -10.93
C ALA A 22 -21.38 -9.86 -10.21
N LEU A 23 -21.41 -9.90 -8.87
CA LEU A 23 -20.43 -10.59 -8.04
C LEU A 23 -20.87 -12.00 -7.64
N ASN A 24 -21.95 -12.52 -8.22
CA ASN A 24 -22.54 -13.84 -7.94
C ASN A 24 -22.78 -14.10 -6.45
N MET A 25 -23.33 -13.11 -5.73
CA MET A 25 -23.62 -13.20 -4.30
C MET A 25 -25.03 -12.69 -3.96
N SER A 26 -25.52 -13.03 -2.77
CA SER A 26 -26.79 -12.52 -2.28
C SER A 26 -26.70 -11.04 -1.92
N ARG A 27 -27.85 -10.33 -1.94
CA ARG A 27 -27.94 -8.93 -1.49
C ARG A 27 -27.39 -8.74 -0.07
N ASN A 28 -27.77 -9.62 0.86
CA ASN A 28 -27.36 -9.51 2.27
C ASN A 28 -25.86 -9.76 2.43
N GLU A 29 -25.31 -10.73 1.70
CA GLU A 29 -23.87 -10.97 1.72
C GLU A 29 -23.09 -9.80 1.14
N PHE A 30 -23.56 -9.23 0.02
CA PHE A 30 -22.99 -8.02 -0.56
C PHE A 30 -22.97 -6.86 0.44
N LEU A 31 -24.11 -6.57 1.07
CA LEU A 31 -24.23 -5.49 2.05
C LEU A 31 -23.34 -5.73 3.28
N ASN A 32 -23.25 -6.97 3.75
CA ASN A 32 -22.39 -7.31 4.88
C ASN A 32 -20.91 -7.07 4.55
N ARG A 33 -20.44 -7.58 3.40
CA ARG A 33 -19.05 -7.34 2.94
C ARG A 33 -18.77 -5.86 2.74
N TYR A 34 -19.72 -5.13 2.18
CA TYR A 34 -19.59 -3.69 1.94
C TYR A 34 -19.46 -2.91 3.26
N LEU A 35 -20.31 -3.21 4.26
CA LEU A 35 -20.26 -2.54 5.56
C LEU A 35 -18.97 -2.85 6.33
N ILE A 36 -18.51 -4.10 6.29
CA ILE A 36 -17.22 -4.50 6.89
C ILE A 36 -16.07 -3.75 6.20
N GLY A 37 -16.03 -3.77 4.88
CA GLY A 37 -15.00 -3.06 4.11
C GLY A 37 -14.99 -1.57 4.40
N TYR A 38 -16.18 -0.95 4.48
CA TYR A 38 -16.31 0.47 4.81
C TYR A 38 -15.81 0.79 6.22
N ALA A 39 -16.12 -0.04 7.23
CA ALA A 39 -15.66 0.14 8.60
C ALA A 39 -14.13 0.12 8.71
N HIS A 40 -13.46 -0.75 7.94
CA HIS A 40 -12.00 -0.86 7.92
C HIS A 40 -11.32 0.07 6.89
N HIS A 41 -12.07 0.77 6.06
CA HIS A 41 -11.51 1.55 4.95
C HIS A 41 -10.56 2.66 5.43
N ARG A 42 -10.89 3.32 6.54
CA ARG A 42 -10.06 4.39 7.11
C ARG A 42 -8.75 3.86 7.69
N GLU A 43 -8.77 2.65 8.25
CA GLU A 43 -7.56 1.96 8.74
C GLU A 43 -6.68 1.51 7.57
N ALA A 44 -7.30 1.05 6.49
CA ALA A 44 -6.61 0.66 5.27
C ALA A 44 -5.90 1.84 4.60
N LEU A 45 -6.57 2.99 4.46
CA LEU A 45 -5.98 4.23 3.93
C LEU A 45 -4.81 4.72 4.80
N GLY A 46 -4.97 4.71 6.12
CA GLY A 46 -3.89 5.08 7.04
C GLY A 46 -2.73 4.07 7.06
N ARG A 47 -2.96 2.82 6.66
CA ARG A 47 -1.90 1.82 6.49
C ARG A 47 -1.16 2.03 5.17
N GLU A 48 -1.87 2.38 4.10
CA GLU A 48 -1.30 2.64 2.79
C GLU A 48 -0.38 3.87 2.79
N ASP A 49 -0.81 4.99 3.39
CA ASP A 49 0.04 6.18 3.59
C ASP A 49 1.30 5.88 4.40
N ARG A 50 1.20 5.02 5.42
CA ARG A 50 2.36 4.58 6.22
C ARG A 50 3.31 3.69 5.42
N LEU A 51 2.78 2.81 4.57
CA LEU A 51 3.59 1.96 3.70
C LEU A 51 4.33 2.79 2.64
N GLU A 52 3.66 3.77 2.04
CA GLU A 52 4.28 4.67 1.06
C GLU A 52 5.42 5.49 1.68
N LYS A 53 5.22 6.03 2.90
CA LYS A 53 6.27 6.71 3.66
C LYS A 53 7.45 5.79 3.96
N PHE A 54 7.19 4.58 4.46
CA PHE A 54 8.23 3.61 4.77
C PHE A 54 9.05 3.22 3.53
N LEU A 55 8.39 3.03 2.38
CA LEU A 55 9.07 2.72 1.12
C LEU A 55 9.99 3.86 0.69
N ASN A 56 9.52 5.11 0.76
CA ASN A 56 10.33 6.29 0.43
C ASN A 56 11.55 6.42 1.36
N GLU A 57 11.36 6.25 2.67
CA GLU A 57 12.46 6.28 3.65
C GLU A 57 13.49 5.18 3.38
N THR A 58 13.03 3.96 3.10
CA THR A 58 13.91 2.82 2.80
C THR A 58 14.70 3.06 1.51
N GLN A 59 14.08 3.64 0.48
CA GLN A 59 14.76 3.99 -0.76
C GLN A 59 15.85 5.05 -0.55
N GLN A 60 15.57 6.08 0.27
CA GLN A 60 16.57 7.09 0.62
C GLN A 60 17.75 6.49 1.40
N GLN A 61 17.48 5.57 2.33
CA GLN A 61 18.53 4.87 3.07
C GLN A 61 19.39 3.98 2.17
N MET A 62 18.79 3.26 1.22
CA MET A 62 19.55 2.48 0.23
C MET A 62 20.46 3.38 -0.61
N LEU A 63 19.95 4.52 -1.09
CA LEU A 63 20.77 5.48 -1.83
C LEU A 63 21.96 5.98 -1.00
N ALA A 64 21.70 6.39 0.25
CA ALA A 64 22.75 6.85 1.15
C ALA A 64 23.78 5.75 1.45
N PHE A 65 23.33 4.50 1.59
CA PHE A 65 24.22 3.35 1.77
C PHE A 65 25.09 3.09 0.55
N THR A 66 24.53 3.16 -0.66
CA THR A 66 25.31 3.06 -1.91
C THR A 66 26.38 4.14 -1.99
N MET A 67 26.02 5.40 -1.72
CA MET A 67 26.99 6.50 -1.72
C MET A 67 28.11 6.28 -0.68
N LEU A 68 27.76 5.78 0.52
CA LEU A 68 28.75 5.43 1.55
C LEU A 68 29.67 4.29 1.10
N MET A 69 29.14 3.27 0.44
CA MET A 69 29.92 2.16 -0.10
C MET A 69 30.88 2.60 -1.20
N ASP A 70 30.43 3.51 -2.09
CA ASP A 70 31.30 4.10 -3.12
C ASP A 70 32.43 4.90 -2.46
N MET A 71 32.12 5.77 -1.50
CA MET A 71 33.12 6.53 -0.75
C MET A 71 34.11 5.63 0.01
N MET A 72 33.63 4.54 0.62
CA MET A 72 34.51 3.56 1.26
C MET A 72 35.39 2.84 0.25
N THR A 73 34.86 2.53 -0.94
CA THR A 73 35.63 1.91 -2.02
C THR A 73 36.75 2.82 -2.49
N ASP A 74 36.46 4.11 -2.68
CA ASP A 74 37.45 5.13 -3.03
C ASP A 74 38.51 5.27 -1.93
N THR A 75 38.09 5.36 -0.67
CA THR A 75 39.01 5.45 0.48
C THR A 75 39.91 4.20 0.58
N LEU A 76 39.36 3.01 0.35
CA LEU A 76 40.13 1.77 0.35
C LEU A 76 41.11 1.72 -0.82
N ARG A 77 40.72 2.22 -2.00
CA ARG A 77 41.58 2.32 -3.18
C ARG A 77 42.78 3.24 -2.89
N GLU A 78 42.53 4.43 -2.35
CA GLU A 78 43.55 5.39 -1.92
C GLU A 78 44.51 4.78 -0.89
N LEU A 79 43.98 4.11 0.15
CA LEU A 79 44.79 3.48 1.21
C LEU A 79 45.59 2.27 0.71
N SER A 80 45.08 1.55 -0.29
CA SER A 80 45.76 0.38 -0.87
C SER A 80 46.91 0.74 -1.81
N GLY A 81 47.10 2.03 -2.12
CA GLY A 81 48.16 2.49 -3.03
C GLY A 81 47.92 2.13 -4.50
N LEU A 82 46.69 1.80 -4.90
CA LEU A 82 46.31 1.46 -6.28
C LEU A 82 46.19 2.68 -7.22
N ASP A 83 46.96 3.74 -6.95
CA ASP A 83 47.14 4.91 -7.82
C ASP A 83 48.53 4.97 -8.47
N ASP A 84 49.42 4.01 -8.19
CA ASP A 84 50.72 3.88 -8.85
C ASP A 84 50.81 2.57 -9.65
N ASP A 85 50.21 2.51 -10.84
CA ASP A 85 50.59 1.55 -11.90
C ASP A 85 50.00 1.93 -13.29
N GLU A 86 50.03 3.23 -13.64
CA GLU A 86 50.09 3.64 -15.06
C GLU A 86 51.37 4.48 -15.25
N SER A 87 52.46 3.81 -15.62
CA SER A 87 53.69 4.39 -16.18
C SER A 87 54.19 3.54 -17.34
#